data_AF-A4FAU1-F1
#
_entry.id   AF-A4FAU1-F1
#
_cell.length_a   1.000
_cell.length_b   1.000
_cell.length_c   1.000
_cell.angle_alpha   90.00
_cell.angle_beta   90.00
_cell.angle_gamma   90.00
#
_symmetry.space_group_name_H-M   'P 1'
#
loop_
_entity.id
_entity.type
_entity.pdbx_description
1 polymer ?
#
loop_
_entity_poly.entity_id
_entity_poly.type
_entity_poly.pdbx_seq_one_letter_code
_entity_poly.pdbx_strand_id
1 'polypeptide(L)'
;MSHGRRNPQDWEFDDAAPWNSEEKTPDAEDAAGILGQDSAGAVTVRVTDSGTVTSVALADDWKQSVPPRELGTTVLAAMTAATLQAMAATVPAAEASPASPPPPTDTSPLSRQDVLRLLDAVSADLADFTRRISATSIQPVSIESAGGHVSGTARRGRVLELSVDPDWAGAARRSEIEAELTALLGSLVDRSVPADASGGPRSRAIDELQSLAADPQVLLRRVGLLR
;
A
#
# COMPACT_ATOMS: atom_id res chain seq x y z
N MET A 1 74.55 15.61 33.72
CA MET A 1 73.60 16.14 32.72
C MET A 1 72.85 14.98 32.13
N SER A 2 71.51 15.03 32.18
CA SER A 2 70.57 13.93 31.97
C SER A 2 70.68 13.22 30.62
N HIS A 3 70.72 11.89 30.68
CA HIS A 3 70.26 11.01 29.61
C HIS A 3 68.75 10.83 29.74
N GLY A 4 67.97 11.39 28.81
CA GLY A 4 66.54 11.08 28.67
C GLY A 4 66.36 9.86 27.78
N ARG A 5 66.16 8.67 28.39
CA ARG A 5 65.64 7.48 27.70
C ARG A 5 64.12 7.66 27.58
N ARG A 6 63.57 7.63 26.35
CA ARG A 6 62.14 7.43 26.12
C ARG A 6 61.77 6.00 26.50
N ASN A 7 60.79 5.87 27.38
CA ASN A 7 60.21 4.61 27.81
C ASN A 7 59.12 4.18 26.79
N PRO A 8 59.05 2.91 26.35
CA PRO A 8 58.04 2.44 25.39
C PRO A 8 56.86 1.75 26.08
N GLN A 9 56.16 2.43 26.99
CA GLN A 9 55.01 1.87 27.74
C GLN A 9 53.92 2.90 28.05
N ASP A 10 53.51 3.70 27.07
CA ASP A 10 52.25 4.46 27.15
C ASP A 10 51.27 3.88 26.13
N TRP A 11 50.73 2.70 26.47
CA TRP A 11 49.49 2.18 25.90
C TRP A 11 48.54 1.98 27.09
N GLU A 12 48.06 3.10 27.64
CA GLU A 12 46.90 3.09 28.52
C GLU A 12 45.69 2.70 27.67
N PHE A 13 45.25 1.45 27.86
CA PHE A 13 43.96 0.94 27.43
C PHE A 13 42.90 1.62 28.28
N ASP A 14 42.48 2.81 27.87
CA ASP A 14 41.33 3.49 28.47
C ASP A 14 40.06 3.10 27.70
N ASP A 15 39.14 2.53 28.46
CA ASP A 15 37.71 2.37 28.19
C ASP A 15 37.31 1.57 26.94
N ALA A 16 37.21 0.26 27.16
CA ALA A 16 36.19 -0.56 26.52
C ALA A 16 34.79 0.01 26.87
N ALA A 17 34.34 0.99 26.08
CA ALA A 17 32.92 1.29 25.99
C ALA A 17 32.22 -0.01 25.57
N PRO A 18 31.28 -0.56 26.38
CA PRO A 18 30.44 -1.63 25.90
C PRO A 18 29.70 -1.04 24.70
N TRP A 19 29.94 -1.63 23.53
CA TRP A 19 29.11 -1.38 22.37
C TRP A 19 27.71 -1.78 22.82
N ASN A 20 26.95 -0.79 23.24
CA ASN A 20 25.52 -0.90 23.36
C ASN A 20 25.10 -1.12 21.92
N SER A 21 24.99 -2.39 21.55
CA SER A 21 24.15 -2.80 20.45
C SER A 21 22.80 -2.21 20.81
N GLU A 22 22.55 -0.99 20.35
CA GLU A 22 21.20 -0.58 20.02
C GLU A 22 20.76 -1.63 19.00
N GLU A 23 20.26 -2.75 19.53
CA GLU A 23 19.23 -3.52 18.88
C GLU A 23 18.22 -2.46 18.47
N LYS A 24 18.31 -2.06 17.22
CA LYS A 24 17.32 -1.26 16.55
C LYS A 24 16.05 -2.08 16.68
N THR A 25 15.30 -1.85 17.76
CA THR A 25 13.95 -2.34 17.90
C THR A 25 13.27 -1.94 16.60
N PRO A 26 12.85 -2.90 15.75
CA PRO A 26 12.18 -2.55 14.52
C PRO A 26 11.01 -1.64 14.90
N ASP A 27 10.98 -0.46 14.29
CA ASP A 27 10.05 0.60 14.62
C ASP A 27 8.64 -0.01 14.73
N ALA A 28 7.97 0.19 15.87
CA ALA A 28 6.67 -0.40 16.14
C ALA A 28 5.57 0.04 15.15
N GLU A 29 5.87 0.99 14.25
CA GLU A 29 5.03 1.35 13.11
C GLU A 29 5.05 0.32 11.96
N ASP A 30 6.10 -0.51 11.84
CA ASP A 30 6.16 -1.60 10.84
C ASP A 30 5.22 -2.78 11.19
N ALA A 31 4.65 -2.80 12.40
CA ALA A 31 3.79 -3.88 12.89
C ALA A 31 2.33 -3.80 12.40
N ALA A 32 1.87 -2.64 11.91
CA ALA A 32 0.47 -2.39 11.57
C ALA A 32 0.12 -2.79 10.11
N GLY A 33 0.58 -3.96 9.67
CA GLY A 33 0.34 -4.47 8.32
C GLY A 33 -0.49 -5.75 8.29
N ILE A 34 -1.24 -5.93 7.21
CA ILE A 34 -2.05 -7.11 6.91
C ILE A 34 -1.15 -8.19 6.32
N LEU A 35 -1.30 -9.43 6.80
CA LEU A 35 -0.37 -10.52 6.54
C LEU A 35 -0.97 -11.57 5.60
N GLY A 36 -0.45 -11.65 4.38
CA GLY A 36 -0.66 -12.82 3.53
C GLY A 36 0.42 -13.86 3.75
N GLN A 37 0.03 -15.13 3.84
CA GLN A 37 0.95 -16.25 3.98
C GLN A 37 0.59 -17.32 2.95
N ASP A 38 1.59 -18.02 2.43
CA ASP A 38 1.34 -19.20 1.60
C ASP A 38 0.85 -20.39 2.45
N SER A 39 0.34 -21.44 1.80
CA SER A 39 -0.24 -22.59 2.50
C SER A 39 0.76 -23.42 3.31
N ALA A 40 2.05 -23.39 2.95
CA ALA A 40 3.10 -24.09 3.67
C ALA A 40 3.75 -23.22 4.75
N GLY A 41 3.43 -21.93 4.79
CA GLY A 41 3.99 -20.98 5.74
C GLY A 41 5.44 -20.57 5.48
N ALA A 42 5.98 -20.93 4.31
CA ALA A 42 7.34 -20.65 3.90
C ALA A 42 7.57 -19.18 3.51
N VAL A 43 6.52 -18.47 3.12
CA VAL A 43 6.55 -17.07 2.65
C VAL A 43 5.43 -16.29 3.31
N THR A 44 5.79 -15.15 3.89
CA THR A 44 4.87 -14.17 4.43
C THR A 44 5.07 -12.83 3.73
N VAL A 45 3.99 -12.21 3.28
CA VAL A 45 3.96 -10.88 2.67
C VAL A 45 3.13 -9.97 3.54
N ARG A 46 3.67 -8.81 3.89
CA ARG A 46 2.97 -7.77 4.64
C ARG A 46 2.60 -6.63 3.72
N VAL A 47 1.36 -6.18 3.83
CA VAL A 47 0.83 -5.03 3.09
C VAL A 47 0.17 -4.02 4.03
N THR A 48 0.13 -2.76 3.64
CA THR A 48 -0.70 -1.73 4.28
C THR A 48 -2.18 -1.95 3.97
N ASP A 49 -3.05 -1.16 4.61
CA ASP A 49 -4.48 -1.05 4.28
C ASP A 49 -4.74 -0.64 2.81
N SER A 50 -3.84 0.16 2.23
CA SER A 50 -3.86 0.55 0.82
C SER A 50 -3.34 -0.54 -0.14
N GLY A 51 -2.87 -1.67 0.39
CA GLY A 51 -2.29 -2.77 -0.40
C GLY A 51 -0.84 -2.55 -0.83
N THR A 52 -0.14 -1.55 -0.26
CA THR A 52 1.28 -1.32 -0.52
C THR A 52 2.12 -2.36 0.23
N VAL A 53 3.07 -3.00 -0.46
CA VAL A 53 3.92 -4.03 0.15
C VAL A 53 4.98 -3.38 1.04
N THR A 54 5.04 -3.78 2.31
CA THR A 54 6.04 -3.28 3.27
C THR A 54 7.17 -4.26 3.49
N SER A 55 6.89 -5.57 3.47
CA SER A 55 7.92 -6.59 3.65
C SER A 55 7.53 -7.93 3.05
N VAL A 56 8.52 -8.66 2.53
CA VAL A 56 8.46 -10.09 2.24
C VAL A 56 9.42 -10.79 3.20
N ALA A 57 8.95 -11.84 3.87
CA ALA A 57 9.74 -12.67 4.77
C ALA A 57 9.65 -14.14 4.36
N LEU A 58 10.79 -14.83 4.37
CA LEU A 58 10.89 -16.26 4.13
C LEU A 58 11.17 -16.99 5.44
N ALA A 59 10.62 -18.19 5.61
CA ALA A 59 10.99 -19.06 6.73
C ALA A 59 12.49 -19.39 6.68
N ASP A 60 13.13 -19.64 7.83
CA ASP A 60 14.58 -19.94 7.87
C ASP A 60 14.95 -21.18 7.04
N ASP A 61 14.03 -22.14 6.95
CA ASP A 61 14.15 -23.42 6.26
C ASP A 61 13.37 -23.46 4.93
N TRP A 62 12.94 -22.32 4.38
CA TRP A 62 12.08 -22.26 3.19
C TRP A 62 12.59 -23.10 2.01
N LYS A 63 13.92 -23.22 1.83
CA LYS A 63 14.55 -24.02 0.76
C LYS A 63 14.25 -25.52 0.86
N GLN A 64 13.87 -26.01 2.03
CA GLN A 64 13.50 -27.41 2.26
C GLN A 64 12.05 -27.68 1.87
N SER A 65 11.18 -26.67 2.03
CA SER A 65 9.74 -26.79 1.77
C SER A 65 9.32 -26.27 0.40
N VAL A 66 10.06 -25.32 -0.17
CA VAL A 66 9.76 -24.67 -1.45
C VAL A 66 10.98 -24.76 -2.37
N PRO A 67 10.90 -25.51 -3.48
CA PRO A 67 11.95 -25.52 -4.49
C PRO A 67 12.20 -24.09 -5.02
N PRO A 68 13.46 -23.69 -5.30
CA PRO A 68 13.76 -22.35 -5.82
C PRO A 68 12.98 -21.96 -7.07
N ARG A 69 12.63 -22.94 -7.92
CA ARG A 69 11.80 -22.76 -9.12
C ARG A 69 10.35 -22.38 -8.83
N GLU A 70 9.86 -22.71 -7.64
CA GLU A 70 8.49 -22.43 -7.19
C GLU A 70 8.40 -21.20 -6.29
N LEU A 71 9.53 -20.56 -5.96
CA LEU A 71 9.54 -19.41 -5.06
C LEU A 71 8.66 -18.26 -5.59
N GLY A 72 8.72 -17.98 -6.90
CA GLY A 72 7.90 -16.93 -7.52
C GLY A 72 6.39 -17.18 -7.37
N THR A 73 5.94 -18.42 -7.59
CA THR A 73 4.52 -18.77 -7.46
C THR A 73 4.06 -18.77 -6.00
N THR A 74 4.91 -19.21 -5.07
CA THR A 74 4.62 -19.17 -3.62
C THR A 74 4.51 -17.74 -3.10
N VAL A 75 5.42 -16.85 -3.50
CA VAL A 75 5.35 -15.42 -3.14
C VAL A 75 4.09 -14.77 -3.73
N LEU A 76 3.74 -15.09 -4.97
CA LEU A 76 2.51 -14.60 -5.59
C LEU A 76 1.25 -15.07 -4.84
N ALA A 77 1.24 -16.31 -4.33
CA ALA A 77 0.15 -16.83 -3.52
C ALA A 77 0.03 -16.06 -2.19
N ALA A 78 1.13 -15.84 -1.48
CA ALA A 78 1.16 -15.04 -0.25
C ALA A 78 0.69 -13.59 -0.51
N MET A 79 1.14 -12.95 -1.60
CA MET A 79 0.69 -11.61 -1.99
C MET A 79 -0.82 -11.56 -2.29
N THR A 80 -1.34 -12.59 -2.98
CA THR A 80 -2.78 -12.71 -3.25
C THR A 80 -3.57 -12.85 -1.95
N ALA A 81 -3.10 -13.65 -1.00
CA ALA A 81 -3.71 -13.79 0.32
C ALA A 81 -3.71 -12.46 1.09
N ALA A 82 -2.59 -11.72 1.07
CA ALA A 82 -2.46 -10.41 1.72
C ALA A 82 -3.48 -9.42 1.13
N THR A 83 -3.59 -9.38 -0.19
CA THR A 83 -4.52 -8.49 -0.91
C THR A 83 -5.97 -8.82 -0.57
N LEU A 84 -6.35 -10.11 -0.54
CA LEU A 84 -7.71 -10.52 -0.18
C LEU A 84 -8.06 -10.15 1.26
N GLN A 85 -7.11 -10.29 2.19
CA GLN A 85 -7.30 -9.86 3.57
C GLN A 85 -7.40 -8.34 3.69
N ALA A 86 -6.60 -7.59 2.93
CA ALA A 86 -6.68 -6.13 2.90
C ALA A 86 -8.06 -5.66 2.44
N MET A 87 -8.57 -6.24 1.35
CA MET A 87 -9.93 -5.96 0.88
C MET A 87 -11.00 -6.33 1.91
N ALA A 88 -10.84 -7.42 2.65
CA ALA A 88 -11.77 -7.82 3.71
C ALA A 88 -11.74 -6.84 4.90
N ALA A 89 -10.57 -6.27 5.22
CA ALA A 89 -10.42 -5.28 6.28
C ALA A 89 -10.98 -3.90 5.92
N THR A 90 -10.98 -3.52 4.62
CA THR A 90 -11.54 -2.24 4.16
C THR A 90 -13.07 -2.22 4.11
N VAL A 91 -13.76 -3.35 4.27
CA VAL A 91 -15.23 -3.34 4.38
C VAL A 91 -15.58 -2.81 5.77
N PRO A 92 -16.12 -1.58 5.89
CA PRO A 92 -16.49 -1.07 7.19
C PRO A 92 -17.62 -1.95 7.75
N ALA A 93 -17.40 -2.52 8.94
CA ALA A 93 -18.52 -2.72 9.85
C ALA A 93 -19.19 -1.36 9.97
N ALA A 94 -20.47 -1.26 9.61
CA ALA A 94 -21.23 -0.03 9.58
C ALA A 94 -21.38 0.54 11.00
N GLU A 95 -20.33 1.15 11.54
CA GLU A 95 -20.36 1.96 12.74
C GLU A 95 -20.22 3.42 12.34
N ALA A 96 -21.15 4.21 12.86
CA ALA A 96 -21.41 5.59 12.49
C ALA A 96 -20.15 6.47 12.62
N SER A 97 -19.67 7.00 11.49
CA SER A 97 -18.62 8.00 11.47
C SER A 97 -19.12 9.30 12.12
N PRO A 98 -18.38 9.91 13.06
CA PRO A 98 -18.73 11.22 13.61
C PRO A 98 -18.54 12.29 12.54
N ALA A 99 -19.64 12.95 12.17
CA ALA A 99 -19.69 13.97 11.13
C ALA A 99 -18.67 15.09 11.37
N SER A 100 -17.86 15.39 10.35
CA SER A 100 -17.13 16.66 10.28
C SER A 100 -18.11 17.84 10.22
N PRO A 101 -17.77 18.99 10.83
CA PRO A 101 -18.65 20.16 10.80
C PRO A 101 -18.86 20.61 9.35
N PRO A 102 -20.13 20.81 8.92
CA PRO A 102 -20.44 21.13 7.53
C PRO A 102 -19.91 22.52 7.14
N PRO A 103 -19.50 22.72 5.87
CA PRO A 103 -19.28 24.06 5.33
C PRO A 103 -20.58 24.89 5.41
N PRO A 104 -20.51 26.23 5.45
CA PRO A 104 -21.69 27.08 5.51
C PRO A 104 -22.61 26.76 4.35
N THR A 105 -23.76 26.17 4.68
CA THR A 105 -24.73 25.65 3.71
C THR A 105 -25.62 26.80 3.28
N ASP A 106 -25.84 26.95 1.97
CA ASP A 106 -26.52 28.11 1.40
C ASP A 106 -28.00 28.24 1.86
N THR A 107 -28.73 27.26 2.41
CA THR A 107 -30.15 27.39 2.87
C THR A 107 -31.21 27.89 1.87
N SER A 108 -30.85 28.50 0.74
CA SER A 108 -31.81 28.92 -0.29
C SER A 108 -32.62 27.72 -0.79
N PRO A 109 -33.93 27.90 -1.07
CA PRO A 109 -34.79 26.84 -1.58
C PRO A 109 -34.26 26.36 -2.92
N LEU A 110 -34.07 25.05 -3.07
CA LEU A 110 -33.67 24.45 -4.34
C LEU A 110 -34.89 24.46 -5.26
N SER A 111 -34.81 25.21 -6.36
CA SER A 111 -35.85 25.13 -7.37
C SER A 111 -35.80 23.77 -8.07
N ARG A 112 -36.90 23.37 -8.72
CA ARG A 112 -36.93 22.16 -9.56
C ARG A 112 -35.87 22.22 -10.68
N GLN A 113 -35.56 23.42 -11.18
CA GLN A 113 -34.50 23.63 -12.17
C GLN A 113 -33.11 23.40 -11.57
N ASP A 114 -32.87 23.78 -10.31
CA ASP A 114 -31.59 23.55 -9.65
C ASP A 114 -31.31 22.07 -9.42
N VAL A 115 -32.34 21.30 -9.06
CA VAL A 115 -32.23 19.85 -8.90
C VAL A 115 -31.92 19.17 -10.23
N LEU A 116 -32.62 19.55 -11.31
CA LEU A 116 -32.36 19.00 -12.64
C LEU A 116 -30.94 19.35 -13.13
N ARG A 117 -30.51 20.60 -12.92
CA ARG A 117 -29.15 21.06 -13.24
C ARG A 117 -28.09 20.30 -12.46
N LEU A 118 -28.33 20.01 -11.18
CA LEU A 118 -27.40 19.25 -10.34
C LEU A 118 -27.30 17.79 -10.82
N LEU A 119 -28.41 17.15 -11.15
CA LEU A 119 -28.42 15.78 -11.68
C LEU A 119 -27.70 15.67 -13.03
N ASP A 120 -27.91 16.64 -13.93
CA ASP A 120 -27.20 16.70 -15.21
C ASP A 120 -25.69 16.88 -15.02
N ALA A 121 -25.28 17.73 -14.08
CA ALA A 121 -23.87 17.94 -13.74
C ALA A 121 -23.22 16.66 -13.19
N VAL A 122 -23.89 15.95 -12.27
CA VAL A 122 -23.42 14.67 -11.74
C VAL A 122 -23.33 13.61 -12.84
N SER A 123 -24.31 13.55 -13.74
CA SER A 123 -24.30 12.62 -14.87
C SER A 123 -23.13 12.89 -15.83
N ALA A 124 -22.88 14.17 -16.14
CA ALA A 124 -21.76 14.60 -16.97
C ALA A 124 -20.41 14.25 -16.32
N ASP A 125 -20.24 14.55 -15.02
CA ASP A 125 -19.03 14.23 -14.27
C ASP A 125 -18.77 12.72 -14.22
N LEU A 126 -19.82 11.91 -14.04
CA LEU A 126 -19.71 10.44 -14.06
C LEU A 126 -19.33 9.91 -15.44
N ALA A 127 -19.88 10.49 -16.51
CA ALA A 127 -19.53 10.13 -17.89
C ALA A 127 -18.09 10.54 -18.24
N ASP A 128 -17.62 11.69 -17.76
CA ASP A 128 -16.24 12.14 -17.88
C ASP A 128 -15.27 11.24 -17.12
N PHE A 129 -15.60 10.90 -15.87
CA PHE A 129 -14.82 9.97 -15.07
C PHE A 129 -14.74 8.58 -15.72
N THR A 130 -15.87 8.06 -16.20
CA THR A 130 -15.92 6.76 -16.91
C THR A 130 -15.08 6.81 -18.19
N ARG A 131 -15.10 7.91 -18.95
CA ARG A 131 -14.23 8.11 -20.11
C ARG A 131 -12.75 8.16 -19.72
N ARG A 132 -12.39 8.85 -18.65
CA ARG A 132 -10.99 8.91 -18.15
C ARG A 132 -10.48 7.54 -17.71
N ILE A 133 -11.29 6.77 -16.98
CA ILE A 133 -10.96 5.39 -16.61
C ILE A 133 -10.80 4.51 -17.86
N SER A 134 -11.70 4.64 -18.82
CA SER A 134 -11.68 3.83 -20.05
C SER A 134 -10.54 4.20 -20.99
N ALA A 135 -10.10 5.46 -20.99
CA ALA A 135 -8.96 5.95 -21.77
C ALA A 135 -7.61 5.59 -21.14
N THR A 136 -7.58 5.28 -19.83
CA THR A 136 -6.36 4.83 -19.16
C THR A 136 -6.03 3.41 -19.64
N SER A 137 -4.98 3.30 -20.45
CA SER A 137 -4.51 2.04 -21.02
C SER A 137 -4.33 0.96 -19.94
N ILE A 138 -5.11 -0.12 -20.03
CA ILE A 138 -5.15 -1.26 -19.09
C ILE A 138 -3.97 -2.22 -19.38
N GLN A 139 -2.85 -1.70 -19.86
CA GLN A 139 -1.69 -2.53 -20.16
C GLN A 139 -1.02 -2.95 -18.86
N PRO A 140 -0.62 -4.23 -18.73
CA PRO A 140 0.21 -4.65 -17.61
C PRO A 140 1.52 -3.85 -17.61
N VAL A 141 1.93 -3.41 -16.42
CA VAL A 141 3.28 -2.90 -16.20
C VAL A 141 4.17 -4.10 -15.93
N SER A 142 5.28 -4.20 -16.66
CA SER A 142 6.33 -5.19 -16.41
C SER A 142 7.56 -4.47 -15.89
N ILE A 143 8.16 -4.99 -14.83
CA ILE A 143 9.43 -4.49 -14.30
C ILE A 143 10.34 -5.65 -13.90
N GLU A 144 11.63 -5.33 -13.85
CA GLU A 144 12.70 -6.20 -13.40
C GLU A 144 13.37 -5.55 -12.19
N SER A 145 13.85 -6.39 -11.27
CA SER A 145 14.65 -5.99 -10.11
C SER A 145 15.99 -5.40 -10.57
N ALA A 146 16.62 -4.59 -9.71
CA ALA A 146 17.90 -3.96 -10.03
C ALA A 146 19.02 -4.99 -10.32
N GLY A 147 18.97 -6.17 -9.68
CA GLY A 147 19.91 -7.27 -9.90
C GLY A 147 19.60 -8.15 -11.11
N GLY A 148 18.40 -8.02 -11.69
CA GLY A 148 17.95 -8.87 -12.80
C GLY A 148 17.53 -10.29 -12.41
N HIS A 149 17.42 -10.58 -11.12
CA HIS A 149 17.09 -11.92 -10.63
C HIS A 149 15.60 -12.16 -10.46
N VAL A 150 14.85 -11.08 -10.20
CA VAL A 150 13.41 -11.12 -10.06
C VAL A 150 12.76 -10.21 -11.09
N SER A 151 11.67 -10.66 -11.70
CA SER A 151 10.82 -9.85 -12.58
C SER A 151 9.35 -10.13 -12.29
N GLY A 152 8.48 -9.21 -12.67
CA GLY A 152 7.04 -9.43 -12.50
C GLY A 152 6.20 -8.49 -13.33
N THR A 153 4.91 -8.81 -13.40
CA THR A 153 3.90 -8.01 -14.07
C THR A 153 2.75 -7.67 -13.14
N ALA A 154 2.25 -6.44 -13.22
CA ALA A 154 1.13 -5.99 -12.41
C ALA A 154 0.17 -5.13 -13.22
N ARG A 155 -1.07 -5.08 -12.75
CA ARG A 155 -2.14 -4.31 -13.38
C ARG A 155 -3.13 -3.84 -12.33
N ARG A 156 -3.37 -2.53 -12.26
CA ARG A 156 -4.33 -1.91 -11.33
C ARG A 156 -4.05 -2.30 -9.87
N GLY A 157 -2.80 -2.21 -9.44
CA GLY A 157 -2.38 -2.56 -8.07
C GLY A 157 -2.29 -4.07 -7.79
N ARG A 158 -2.64 -4.93 -8.75
CA ARG A 158 -2.58 -6.39 -8.58
C ARG A 158 -1.42 -6.99 -9.36
N VAL A 159 -0.57 -7.75 -8.68
CA VAL A 159 0.49 -8.56 -9.30
C VAL A 159 -0.15 -9.77 -9.99
N LEU A 160 0.22 -10.00 -11.25
CA LEU A 160 -0.32 -11.06 -12.12
C LEU A 160 0.68 -12.21 -12.29
N GLU A 161 1.96 -11.86 -12.41
CA GLU A 161 3.05 -12.81 -12.62
C GLU A 161 4.28 -12.36 -11.83
N LEU A 162 5.02 -13.34 -11.32
CA LEU A 162 6.28 -13.13 -10.63
C LEU A 162 7.22 -14.28 -11.02
N SER A 163 8.40 -13.93 -11.54
CA SER A 163 9.45 -14.87 -11.91
C SER A 163 10.70 -14.58 -11.09
N VAL A 164 11.30 -15.64 -10.57
CA VAL A 164 12.55 -15.59 -9.80
C VAL A 164 13.54 -16.53 -10.49
N ASP A 165 14.76 -16.05 -10.73
CA ASP A 165 15.86 -16.88 -11.20
C ASP A 165 16.14 -17.99 -10.18
N PRO A 166 15.92 -19.27 -10.52
CA PRO A 166 16.04 -20.37 -9.58
C PRO A 166 17.50 -20.64 -9.17
N ASP A 167 18.47 -20.36 -10.03
CA ASP A 167 19.88 -20.61 -9.73
C ASP A 167 20.37 -19.58 -8.72
N TRP A 168 19.97 -18.33 -8.90
CA TRP A 168 20.19 -17.28 -7.92
C TRP A 168 19.46 -17.56 -6.60
N ALA A 169 18.16 -17.88 -6.62
CA ALA A 169 17.40 -18.14 -5.39
C ALA A 169 17.94 -19.34 -4.60
N GLY A 170 18.52 -20.34 -5.30
CA GLY A 170 19.21 -21.46 -4.67
C GLY A 170 20.47 -21.04 -3.91
N ALA A 171 21.25 -20.10 -4.44
CA ALA A 171 22.54 -19.69 -3.89
C ALA A 171 22.47 -18.47 -2.94
N ALA A 172 21.56 -17.52 -3.19
CA ALA A 172 21.45 -16.25 -2.50
C ALA A 172 21.08 -16.41 -1.02
N ARG A 173 21.44 -15.40 -0.23
CA ARG A 173 21.05 -15.32 1.18
C ARG A 173 19.57 -14.94 1.27
N ARG A 174 18.91 -15.42 2.31
CA ARG A 174 17.48 -15.12 2.55
C ARG A 174 17.20 -13.62 2.51
N SER A 175 17.99 -12.82 3.22
CA SER A 175 17.82 -11.36 3.29
C SER A 175 17.96 -10.66 1.94
N GLU A 176 18.80 -11.18 1.04
CA GLU A 176 18.94 -10.63 -0.32
C GLU A 176 17.68 -10.89 -1.14
N ILE A 177 17.14 -12.11 -1.03
CA ILE A 177 15.90 -12.51 -1.69
C ILE A 177 14.72 -11.68 -1.18
N GLU A 178 14.58 -11.56 0.14
CA GLU A 178 13.52 -10.76 0.78
C GLU A 178 13.57 -9.29 0.35
N ALA A 179 14.77 -8.69 0.33
CA ALA A 179 14.95 -7.30 -0.08
C ALA A 179 14.58 -7.07 -1.55
N GLU A 180 15.04 -7.94 -2.46
CA GLU A 180 14.70 -7.81 -3.89
C GLU A 180 13.21 -8.01 -4.16
N LEU A 181 12.59 -9.01 -3.53
CA LEU A 181 11.15 -9.25 -3.66
C LEU A 181 10.34 -8.07 -3.13
N THR A 182 10.70 -7.54 -1.97
CA THR A 182 10.01 -6.38 -1.37
C THR A 182 10.10 -5.17 -2.29
N ALA A 183 11.30 -4.84 -2.79
CA ALA A 183 11.53 -3.70 -3.66
C ALA A 183 10.78 -3.83 -5.01
N LEU A 184 10.79 -5.03 -5.61
CA LEU A 184 10.08 -5.31 -6.85
C LEU A 184 8.56 -5.19 -6.66
N LEU A 185 8.00 -5.85 -5.64
CA LEU A 185 6.56 -5.85 -5.41
C LEU A 185 6.02 -4.46 -5.10
N GLY A 186 6.73 -3.67 -4.28
CA GLY A 186 6.39 -2.26 -4.04
C GLY A 186 6.37 -1.45 -5.34
N SER A 187 7.44 -1.57 -6.14
CA SER A 187 7.54 -0.88 -7.44
C SER A 187 6.46 -1.31 -8.44
N LEU A 188 6.04 -2.58 -8.42
CA LEU A 188 4.95 -3.09 -9.25
C LEU A 188 3.61 -2.48 -8.86
N VAL A 189 3.30 -2.44 -7.56
CA VAL A 189 2.05 -1.85 -7.05
C VAL A 189 2.02 -0.36 -7.38
N ASP A 190 3.07 0.37 -7.03
CA ASP A 190 3.15 1.82 -7.22
C ASP A 190 3.00 2.24 -8.70
N ARG A 191 3.63 1.50 -9.63
CA ARG A 191 3.55 1.82 -11.06
C ARG A 191 2.26 1.33 -11.72
N SER A 192 1.59 0.33 -11.15
CA SER A 192 0.38 -0.26 -11.73
C SER A 192 -0.91 0.41 -11.29
N VAL A 193 -0.87 1.28 -10.27
CA VAL A 193 -1.99 2.13 -9.85
C VAL A 193 -1.93 3.46 -10.62
N PRO A 194 -2.97 3.81 -11.40
CA PRO A 194 -3.04 5.13 -12.02
C PRO A 194 -3.10 6.21 -10.93
N ALA A 195 -2.32 7.29 -11.07
CA ALA A 195 -2.33 8.41 -10.13
C ALA A 195 -3.74 9.00 -9.88
N ASP A 196 -4.64 8.87 -10.86
CA ASP A 196 -6.03 9.35 -10.80
C ASP A 196 -7.02 8.34 -10.19
N ALA A 197 -6.64 7.07 -9.98
CA ALA A 197 -7.57 6.03 -9.54
C ALA A 197 -7.85 6.05 -8.03
N SER A 198 -6.92 6.58 -7.24
CA SER A 198 -7.00 6.59 -5.77
C SER A 198 -7.98 7.65 -5.22
N GLY A 199 -8.44 8.59 -6.05
CA GLY A 199 -9.18 9.78 -5.61
C GLY A 199 -10.71 9.72 -5.77
N GLY A 200 -11.26 8.77 -6.55
CA GLY A 200 -12.66 8.80 -7.00
C GLY A 200 -12.98 10.05 -7.86
N PRO A 201 -14.18 10.14 -8.45
CA PRO A 201 -14.63 11.37 -9.08
C PRO A 201 -14.86 12.43 -8.00
N ARG A 202 -13.93 13.38 -7.84
CA ARG A 202 -14.10 14.54 -6.97
C ARG A 202 -14.68 15.70 -7.78
N SER A 203 -15.96 16.00 -7.57
CA SER A 203 -16.58 17.18 -8.13
C SER A 203 -17.47 17.85 -7.10
N ARG A 204 -17.57 19.18 -7.20
CA ARG A 204 -18.42 19.99 -6.32
C ARG A 204 -19.88 19.51 -6.32
N ALA A 205 -20.37 18.95 -7.43
CA ALA A 205 -21.73 18.43 -7.55
C ALA A 205 -21.92 17.09 -6.81
N ILE A 206 -20.90 16.23 -6.81
CA ILE A 206 -20.88 14.97 -6.05
C ILE A 206 -20.78 15.26 -4.54
N ASP A 207 -19.93 16.22 -4.15
CA ASP A 207 -19.81 16.68 -2.77
C ASP A 207 -21.13 17.30 -2.28
N GLU A 208 -21.80 18.10 -3.13
CA GLU A 208 -23.09 18.71 -2.83
C GLU A 208 -24.19 17.64 -2.69
N LEU A 209 -24.22 16.63 -3.58
CA LEU A 209 -25.16 15.50 -3.49
C LEU A 209 -24.93 14.66 -2.23
N GLN A 210 -23.68 14.33 -1.89
CA GLN A 210 -23.35 13.59 -0.67
C GLN A 210 -23.72 14.40 0.59
N SER A 211 -23.48 15.71 0.59
CA SER A 211 -23.90 16.57 1.71
C SER A 211 -25.42 16.61 1.89
N LEU A 212 -26.18 16.61 0.78
CA LEU A 212 -27.64 16.60 0.77
C LEU A 212 -28.21 15.23 1.18
N ALA A 213 -27.52 14.13 0.87
CA ALA A 213 -27.91 12.78 1.27
C ALA A 213 -27.57 12.47 2.74
N ALA A 214 -26.49 13.05 3.26
CA ALA A 214 -26.06 12.90 4.65
C ALA A 214 -26.97 13.65 5.64
N ASP A 215 -27.69 14.69 5.20
CA ASP A 215 -28.68 15.41 5.99
C ASP A 215 -30.08 15.41 5.33
N PRO A 216 -30.87 14.35 5.57
CA PRO A 216 -32.21 14.23 5.01
C PRO A 216 -33.17 15.34 5.47
N GLN A 217 -32.92 16.00 6.61
CA GLN A 217 -33.78 17.10 7.07
C GLN A 217 -33.51 18.40 6.30
N VAL A 218 -32.26 18.69 5.97
CA VAL A 218 -31.90 19.82 5.10
C VAL A 218 -32.45 19.62 3.70
N LEU A 219 -32.39 18.40 3.16
CA LEU A 219 -33.00 18.06 1.87
C LEU A 219 -34.52 18.28 1.90
N LEU A 220 -35.22 17.79 2.92
CA LEU A 220 -36.67 17.94 3.06
C LEU A 220 -37.12 19.40 3.25
N ARG A 221 -36.34 20.23 3.97
CA ARG A 221 -36.60 21.69 4.05
C ARG A 221 -36.36 22.40 2.71
N ARG A 222 -35.30 22.03 1.98
CA ARG A 222 -34.96 22.64 0.69
C ARG A 222 -35.93 22.28 -0.44
N VAL A 223 -36.52 21.08 -0.40
CA VAL A 223 -37.55 20.61 -1.34
C VAL A 223 -38.96 21.09 -0.92
N GLY A 224 -39.09 21.78 0.21
CA GLY A 224 -40.34 22.36 0.69
C GLY A 224 -41.31 21.37 1.33
N LEU A 225 -40.81 20.21 1.78
CA LEU A 225 -41.60 19.13 2.39
C LEU A 225 -41.64 19.19 3.93
N LEU A 226 -40.75 19.97 4.55
CA LEU A 226 -40.81 20.37 5.95
C LEU A 226 -40.84 21.90 6.03
N ARG A 227 -41.83 22.46 6.74
CA ARG A 227 -41.89 23.88 7.12
C ARG A 227 -41.31 24.07 8.50
#